data_AF-A0A9P6Q9S9-F1
#
_entry.id   AF-A0A9P6Q9S9-F1
#
_cell.length_a   1.000
_cell.length_b   1.000
_cell.length_c   1.000
_cell.angle_alpha   90.00
_cell.angle_beta   90.00
_cell.angle_gamma   90.00
#
_symmetry.space_group_name_H-M   'P 1'
#
loop_
_entity.id
_entity.type
_entity.pdbx_description
1 polymer ?
#
loop_
_entity_poly.entity_id
_entity_poly.type
_entity_poly.pdbx_seq_one_letter_code
_entity_poly.pdbx_strand_id
1 'polypeptide(L)'
;MEDASKKRKEKLEALKKRKLAAVADGDGTTASLTFRNYTPINEDLKTESDIRATAPRAPEGVDTVEKQTEGVVEAVIQEDEKKRAQDVDIFSLAPMKPNWDLKRDIEPRLQKLEKRTRAAIIELIRKEKPDNLIMAD
;
A
#
# COMPACT_ATOMS: atom_id res chain seq x y z
N MET A 1 -55.25 -0.87 -17.75
CA MET A 1 -54.71 -0.98 -16.36
C MET A 1 -55.03 -2.34 -15.75
N GLU A 2 -56.24 -2.85 -15.96
CA GLU A 2 -56.70 -4.16 -15.48
C GLU A 2 -55.88 -5.35 -16.04
N ASP A 3 -55.46 -5.28 -17.30
CA ASP A 3 -54.68 -6.36 -17.94
C ASP A 3 -53.29 -6.55 -17.33
N ALA A 4 -52.67 -5.45 -16.86
CA ALA A 4 -51.39 -5.52 -16.16
C ALA A 4 -51.53 -6.15 -14.76
N SER A 5 -52.68 -5.92 -14.10
CA SER A 5 -52.99 -6.48 -12.79
C SER A 5 -53.25 -7.99 -12.88
N LYS A 6 -53.99 -8.44 -13.89
CA LYS A 6 -54.25 -9.87 -14.16
C LYS A 6 -52.95 -10.63 -14.42
N LYS A 7 -52.09 -10.10 -15.29
CA LYS A 7 -50.75 -10.69 -15.58
C LYS A 7 -49.87 -10.79 -14.34
N ARG A 8 -49.90 -9.80 -13.45
CA ARG A 8 -49.15 -9.81 -12.19
C ARG A 8 -49.69 -10.86 -11.22
N LYS A 9 -51.01 -11.01 -11.13
CA LYS A 9 -51.67 -12.00 -10.27
C LYS A 9 -51.34 -13.42 -10.71
N GLU A 10 -51.42 -13.71 -12.01
CA GLU A 10 -51.06 -15.00 -12.59
C GLU A 10 -49.58 -15.36 -12.33
N LYS A 11 -48.68 -14.39 -12.50
CA LYS A 11 -47.25 -14.57 -12.22
C LYS A 11 -46.99 -14.89 -10.73
N LEU A 12 -47.70 -14.25 -9.82
CA LEU A 12 -47.58 -14.51 -8.38
C LEU A 12 -48.14 -15.88 -8.00
N GLU A 13 -49.26 -16.29 -8.60
CA GLU A 13 -49.83 -17.62 -8.38
C GLU A 13 -48.92 -18.73 -8.91
N ALA A 14 -48.28 -18.53 -10.07
CA ALA A 14 -47.28 -19.46 -10.61
C ALA A 14 -46.07 -19.59 -9.68
N LEU A 15 -45.57 -18.48 -9.12
CA LEU A 15 -44.48 -18.50 -8.14
C LEU A 15 -44.87 -19.22 -6.85
N LYS A 16 -46.10 -19.02 -6.35
CA LYS A 16 -46.62 -19.73 -5.17
C LYS A 16 -46.74 -21.22 -5.41
N LYS A 17 -47.28 -21.63 -6.57
CA LYS A 17 -47.37 -23.05 -6.96
C LYS A 17 -45.98 -23.68 -7.09
N ARG A 18 -44.99 -22.97 -7.67
CA ARG A 18 -43.61 -23.45 -7.76
C ARG A 18 -42.96 -23.62 -6.38
N LYS A 19 -43.19 -22.69 -5.45
CA LYS A 19 -42.69 -22.79 -4.08
C LYS A 19 -43.34 -23.94 -3.32
N LEU A 20 -44.65 -24.16 -3.48
CA LEU A 20 -45.35 -25.30 -2.88
C LEU A 20 -44.90 -26.64 -3.48
N ALA A 21 -44.67 -26.70 -4.79
CA ALA A 21 -44.12 -27.89 -5.44
C ALA A 21 -42.68 -28.19 -4.97
N ALA A 22 -41.85 -27.15 -4.83
CA ALA A 22 -40.49 -27.28 -4.28
C ALA A 22 -40.44 -27.66 -2.78
N VAL A 23 -41.57 -27.57 -2.07
CA VAL A 23 -41.71 -28.03 -0.67
C VAL A 23 -42.27 -29.46 -0.60
N ALA A 24 -42.97 -29.92 -1.64
CA ALA A 24 -43.56 -31.25 -1.72
C ALA A 24 -42.59 -32.31 -2.27
N ASP A 25 -41.68 -31.92 -3.17
CA ASP A 25 -40.59 -32.76 -3.68
C ASP A 25 -39.37 -32.57 -2.77
N GLY A 26 -39.21 -33.44 -1.79
CA GLY A 26 -38.23 -33.31 -0.71
C GLY A 26 -36.77 -33.41 -1.16
N ASP A 27 -36.20 -32.33 -1.67
CA ASP A 27 -34.76 -32.05 -1.61
C ASP A 27 -34.50 -30.99 -0.54
N GLY A 28 -34.29 -31.49 0.69
CA GLY A 28 -34.12 -30.70 1.90
C GLY A 28 -32.76 -30.00 2.00
N THR A 29 -32.39 -29.15 1.04
CA THR A 29 -31.52 -28.00 1.36
C THR A 29 -32.40 -26.94 2.04
N THR A 30 -32.76 -27.28 3.28
CA THR A 30 -33.38 -26.39 4.24
C THR A 30 -32.69 -25.04 4.19
N ALA A 31 -33.49 -23.98 4.06
CA ALA A 31 -33.01 -22.61 4.02
C ALA A 31 -31.83 -22.40 4.98
N SER A 32 -30.68 -21.98 4.46
CA SER A 32 -29.51 -21.64 5.27
C SER A 32 -29.96 -20.77 6.43
N LEU A 33 -29.90 -21.35 7.65
CA LEU A 33 -30.30 -20.66 8.85
C LEU A 33 -29.25 -19.59 9.12
N THR A 34 -29.49 -18.37 8.63
CA THR A 34 -28.64 -17.23 8.99
C THR A 34 -28.92 -16.92 10.46
N PHE A 35 -27.99 -17.27 11.34
CA PHE A 35 -27.97 -16.76 12.70
C PHE A 35 -27.82 -15.23 12.61
N ARG A 36 -28.94 -14.53 12.63
CA ARG A 36 -28.94 -13.10 12.89
C ARG A 36 -28.67 -12.96 14.39
N ASN A 37 -27.73 -12.10 14.72
CA ASN A 37 -27.59 -11.58 16.07
C ASN A 37 -28.97 -10.99 16.49
N TYR A 38 -29.66 -11.63 17.44
CA TYR A 38 -30.95 -11.16 17.94
C TYR A 38 -30.77 -10.52 19.31
N THR A 39 -31.08 -9.23 19.40
CA THR A 39 -31.21 -8.54 20.68
C THR A 39 -32.58 -8.83 21.31
N PRO A 40 -32.64 -9.26 22.57
CA PRO A 40 -33.90 -9.59 23.23
C PRO A 40 -34.80 -8.35 23.38
N ILE A 41 -36.12 -8.56 23.31
CA ILE A 41 -37.12 -7.48 23.33
C ILE A 41 -37.28 -6.90 24.75
N ASN A 42 -37.20 -7.76 25.78
CA ASN A 42 -37.36 -7.39 27.18
C ASN A 42 -36.22 -6.47 27.67
N GLU A 43 -36.55 -5.41 28.39
CA GLU A 43 -35.59 -4.37 28.80
C GLU A 43 -34.61 -4.86 29.88
N ASP A 44 -35.04 -5.78 30.74
CA ASP A 44 -34.18 -6.36 31.79
C ASP A 44 -33.06 -7.25 31.24
N LEU A 45 -33.22 -7.72 29.99
CA LEU A 45 -32.28 -8.65 29.32
C LEU A 45 -31.30 -7.92 28.39
N LYS A 46 -31.30 -6.59 28.39
CA LYS A 46 -30.41 -5.77 27.56
C LYS A 46 -29.22 -5.31 28.40
N THR A 47 -28.20 -6.16 28.55
CA THR A 47 -26.89 -5.72 29.08
C THR A 47 -25.88 -5.54 27.93
N GLU A 48 -24.93 -4.61 28.06
CA GLU A 48 -23.93 -4.33 27.00
C GLU A 48 -23.08 -5.56 26.63
N SER A 49 -22.90 -6.49 27.55
CA SER A 49 -22.23 -7.77 27.32
C SER A 49 -22.98 -8.67 26.35
N ASP A 50 -24.31 -8.70 26.41
CA ASP A 50 -25.14 -9.61 25.60
C ASP A 50 -25.16 -9.21 24.11
N ILE A 51 -24.97 -7.90 23.85
CA ILE A 51 -24.88 -7.33 22.50
C ILE A 51 -23.49 -7.59 21.90
N ARG A 52 -22.43 -7.58 22.72
CA ARG A 52 -21.06 -7.89 22.26
C ARG A 52 -20.82 -9.38 22.03
N ALA A 53 -21.46 -10.24 22.81
CA ALA A 53 -21.35 -11.70 22.69
C ALA A 53 -21.91 -12.23 21.35
N THR A 54 -22.85 -11.51 20.78
CA THR A 54 -23.54 -11.87 19.53
C THR A 54 -22.89 -11.26 18.29
N ALA A 55 -21.87 -10.41 18.45
CA ALA A 55 -21.00 -10.01 17.36
C ALA A 55 -20.06 -11.19 17.01
N PRO A 56 -19.73 -11.42 15.73
CA PRO A 56 -18.77 -12.46 15.37
C PRO A 56 -17.39 -12.08 15.92
N ARG A 57 -17.06 -12.60 17.11
CA ARG A 57 -15.70 -12.56 17.65
C ARG A 57 -14.83 -13.38 16.72
N ALA A 58 -13.76 -12.76 16.20
CA ALA A 58 -12.77 -13.48 15.42
C ALA A 58 -12.30 -14.72 16.22
N PRO A 59 -12.19 -15.91 15.59
CA PRO A 59 -11.73 -17.10 16.28
C PRO A 59 -10.38 -16.83 16.96
N GLU A 60 -10.22 -17.29 18.20
CA GLU A 60 -8.93 -17.19 18.89
C GLU A 60 -7.86 -17.93 18.07
N GLY A 61 -6.85 -17.20 17.60
CA GLY A 61 -5.81 -17.70 16.71
C GLY A 61 -5.87 -17.19 15.27
N VAL A 62 -6.88 -16.40 14.89
CA VAL A 62 -6.84 -15.66 13.62
C VAL A 62 -6.01 -14.38 13.82
N ASP A 63 -5.05 -14.18 12.94
CA ASP A 63 -4.31 -12.92 12.81
C ASP A 63 -5.27 -11.87 12.24
N THR A 64 -5.79 -11.03 13.12
CA THR A 64 -6.64 -9.92 12.73
C THR A 64 -5.76 -8.72 12.35
N VAL A 65 -6.30 -7.81 11.55
CA VAL A 65 -5.55 -6.63 11.06
C VAL A 65 -5.03 -5.80 12.22
N GLU A 66 -5.79 -5.73 13.32
CA GLU A 66 -5.42 -5.01 14.54
C GLU A 66 -4.12 -5.55 15.14
N LYS A 67 -3.95 -6.89 15.21
CA LYS A 67 -2.71 -7.54 15.68
C LYS A 67 -1.53 -7.31 14.74
N GLN A 68 -1.79 -7.25 13.43
CA GLN A 68 -0.75 -6.97 12.44
C GLN A 68 -0.25 -5.53 12.50
N THR A 69 -1.12 -4.60 12.90
CA THR A 69 -0.78 -3.18 13.09
C THR A 69 -0.30 -2.83 14.49
N GLU A 70 -0.43 -3.76 15.44
CA GLU A 70 0.06 -3.61 16.80
C GLU A 70 1.59 -3.38 16.77
N GLY A 71 2.05 -2.29 17.39
CA GLY A 71 3.47 -1.92 17.42
C GLY A 71 4.00 -1.14 16.21
N VAL A 72 3.26 -1.00 15.10
CA VAL A 72 3.70 -0.17 13.96
C VAL A 72 3.84 1.30 14.39
N VAL A 73 2.89 1.79 15.17
CA VAL A 73 2.91 3.17 15.69
C VAL A 73 4.13 3.39 16.59
N GLU A 74 4.43 2.44 17.47
CA GLU A 74 5.58 2.50 18.38
C GLU A 74 6.90 2.45 17.61
N ALA A 75 7.00 1.60 16.58
CA ALA A 75 8.18 1.52 15.71
C ALA A 75 8.43 2.84 14.97
N VAL A 76 7.38 3.46 14.43
CA VAL A 76 7.48 4.77 13.75
C VAL A 76 7.92 5.87 14.71
N ILE A 77 7.37 5.89 15.93
CA ILE A 77 7.78 6.87 16.96
C ILE A 77 9.26 6.67 17.33
N GLN A 78 9.69 5.42 17.57
CA GLN A 78 11.08 5.12 17.89
C GLN A 78 12.05 5.44 16.75
N GLU A 79 11.66 5.21 15.49
CA GLU A 79 12.46 5.59 14.32
C GLU A 79 12.59 7.11 14.19
N ASP A 80 11.51 7.85 14.44
CA ASP A 80 11.52 9.30 14.38
C ASP A 80 12.36 9.90 15.52
N GLU A 81 12.25 9.35 16.73
CA GLU A 81 13.12 9.70 17.86
C GLU A 81 14.59 9.44 17.55
N LYS A 82 14.92 8.29 16.94
CA LYS A 82 16.29 7.98 16.51
C LYS A 82 16.81 8.97 15.46
N LYS A 83 15.96 9.39 14.51
CA LYS A 83 16.33 10.39 13.49
C LYS A 83 16.53 11.78 14.08
N ARG A 84 15.74 12.16 15.09
CA ARG A 84 15.90 13.43 15.82
C ARG A 84 17.11 13.43 16.76
N ALA A 85 17.43 12.27 17.33
CA ALA A 85 18.59 12.08 18.21
C ALA A 85 19.91 11.94 17.43
N GLN A 86 19.86 11.62 16.14
CA GLN A 86 21.00 11.82 15.26
C GLN A 86 21.24 13.33 15.18
N ASP A 87 22.35 13.77 15.76
CA ASP A 87 22.78 15.17 15.73
C ASP A 87 22.71 15.68 14.28
N VAL A 88 21.79 16.61 14.04
CA VAL A 88 21.64 17.26 12.76
C VAL A 88 22.94 17.98 12.47
N ASP A 89 23.65 17.54 11.43
CA ASP A 89 24.91 18.16 11.01
C ASP A 89 24.68 19.65 10.69
N ILE A 90 25.16 20.50 11.60
CA ILE A 90 24.99 21.97 11.56
C ILE A 90 25.60 22.54 10.26
N PHE A 91 26.57 21.86 9.66
CA PHE A 91 27.17 22.25 8.39
C PHE A 91 26.25 22.02 7.18
N SER A 92 25.29 21.09 7.28
CA SER A 92 24.24 20.86 6.27
C SER A 92 23.09 21.86 6.39
N LEU A 93 22.83 22.35 7.61
CA LEU A 93 21.75 23.30 7.91
C LEU A 93 22.09 24.76 7.59
N ALA A 94 23.38 25.07 7.44
CA ALA A 94 23.84 26.40 7.06
C ALA A 94 23.38 26.77 5.64
N PRO A 95 23.06 28.05 5.37
CA PRO A 95 22.73 28.49 4.01
C PRO A 95 23.92 28.20 3.08
N MET A 96 23.69 27.32 2.11
CA MET A 96 24.71 26.99 1.11
C MET A 96 25.05 28.21 0.26
N LYS A 97 26.26 28.21 -0.34
CA LYS A 97 26.70 29.30 -1.24
C LYS A 97 25.68 29.49 -2.38
N PRO A 98 25.38 30.72 -2.82
CA PRO A 98 24.39 30.98 -3.87
C PRO A 98 24.58 30.17 -5.16
N ASN A 99 25.82 29.83 -5.50
CA ASN A 99 26.18 29.08 -6.73
C ASN A 99 26.53 27.60 -6.46
N TRP A 100 26.12 27.03 -5.32
CA TRP A 100 26.46 25.65 -4.96
C TRP A 100 25.89 24.62 -5.96
N ASP A 101 24.68 24.89 -6.45
CA ASP A 101 23.98 24.11 -7.46
C ASP A 101 24.74 24.12 -8.79
N LEU A 102 25.21 25.32 -9.19
CA LEU A 102 26.04 25.49 -10.38
C LEU A 102 27.32 24.67 -10.29
N LYS A 103 27.98 24.67 -9.12
CA LYS A 103 29.18 23.85 -8.90
C LYS A 103 28.83 22.36 -8.99
N ARG A 104 27.78 21.90 -8.31
CA ARG A 104 27.37 20.50 -8.28
C ARG A 104 27.06 19.96 -9.68
N ASP A 105 26.38 20.75 -10.50
CA ASP A 105 25.90 20.32 -11.81
C ASP A 105 27.00 20.42 -12.90
N ILE A 106 27.96 21.34 -12.74
CA ILE A 106 29.09 21.52 -13.68
C ILE A 106 30.23 20.53 -13.38
N GLU A 107 30.51 20.23 -12.12
CA GLU A 107 31.59 19.33 -11.69
C GLU A 107 31.65 18.00 -12.47
N PRO A 108 30.56 17.22 -12.63
CA PRO A 108 30.61 15.95 -13.37
C PRO A 108 30.88 16.15 -14.87
N ARG A 109 30.53 17.30 -15.44
CA ARG A 109 30.83 17.64 -16.84
C ARG A 109 32.30 18.00 -17.00
N LEU A 110 32.85 18.79 -16.08
CA LEU A 110 34.27 19.13 -16.04
C LEU A 110 35.15 17.90 -15.86
N GLN A 111 34.80 16.98 -14.95
CA GLN A 111 35.56 15.73 -14.75
C GLN A 111 35.62 14.88 -16.03
N LYS A 112 34.52 14.77 -16.78
CA LYS A 112 34.48 14.07 -18.08
C LYS A 112 35.35 14.77 -19.12
N LEU A 113 35.33 16.10 -19.15
CA LEU A 113 36.13 16.88 -20.08
C LEU A 113 37.62 16.77 -19.73
N GLU A 114 37.98 16.94 -18.47
CA GLU A 114 39.35 16.87 -17.98
C GLU A 114 40.01 15.52 -18.30
N LYS A 115 39.29 14.41 -18.16
CA LYS A 115 39.78 13.08 -18.59
C LYS A 115 40.14 13.05 -20.07
N ARG A 116 39.29 13.62 -20.94
CA ARG A 116 39.55 13.68 -22.38
C ARG A 116 40.68 14.63 -22.72
N THR A 117 40.75 15.79 -22.06
CA THR A 117 41.82 16.76 -22.24
C THR A 117 43.17 16.17 -21.84
N ARG A 118 43.26 15.48 -20.70
CA ARG A 118 44.48 14.77 -20.28
C ARG A 118 44.87 13.68 -21.28
N ALA A 119 43.91 12.90 -21.79
CA ALA A 119 44.18 11.90 -22.82
C ALA A 119 44.71 12.52 -24.12
N ALA A 120 44.09 13.62 -24.58
CA ALA A 120 44.53 14.35 -25.76
C ALA A 120 45.92 14.98 -25.59
N ILE A 121 46.24 15.51 -24.40
CA ILE A 121 47.58 16.00 -24.06
C ILE A 121 48.60 14.86 -24.17
N ILE A 122 48.31 13.68 -23.61
CA ILE A 122 49.18 12.52 -23.69
C ILE A 122 49.38 12.09 -25.16
N GLU A 123 48.32 12.10 -25.96
CA GLU A 123 48.39 11.78 -27.39
C GLU A 123 49.25 12.81 -28.16
N LEU A 124 49.09 14.11 -27.88
CA LEU A 124 49.88 15.16 -28.49
C LEU A 124 51.36 15.01 -28.15
N ILE A 125 51.69 14.79 -26.87
CA ILE A 125 53.06 14.51 -26.43
C ILE A 125 53.61 13.28 -27.16
N ARG A 126 52.80 12.22 -27.31
CA ARG A 126 53.21 11.01 -28.04
C ARG A 126 53.45 11.26 -29.54
N LYS A 127 52.71 12.18 -30.16
CA LYS A 127 52.86 12.58 -31.58
C LYS A 127 54.00 13.55 -31.81
N GLU A 128 54.37 14.35 -30.82
CA GLU A 128 55.53 15.26 -30.91
C GLU A 128 56.87 14.56 -30.57
N LYS A 129 56.83 13.48 -29.79
CA LYS A 129 58.02 12.70 -29.43
C LYS A 129 58.59 11.67 -30.45
N PRO A 130 57.99 11.35 -31.63
CA PRO A 130 58.56 10.35 -32.52
C PRO A 130 59.65 10.89 -33.46
N ASP A 131 59.77 12.20 -33.68
CA ASP A 131 60.74 12.73 -34.67
C ASP A 131 61.95 13.44 -34.04
N ASN A 132 61.82 14.00 -32.84
CA ASN A 132 62.89 14.80 -32.22
C ASN A 132 63.85 14.01 -31.31
N LEU A 133 63.59 12.73 -31.04
CA LEU A 133 64.43 11.91 -30.15
C LEU A 133 65.20 10.79 -30.90
N ILE A 134 64.89 10.53 -32.17
CA ILE A 134 65.58 9.52 -32.99
C ILE A 134 66.84 10.10 -33.68
N MET A 135 67.00 11.42 -33.70
CA MET A 135 68.10 12.12 -34.38
C MET A 135 69.27 12.53 -33.46
N ALA A 136 69.27 12.08 -32.22
CA ALA A 136 70.31 12.38 -31.24
C ALA A 136 70.97 11.09 -30.73
N ASP A 137 71.60 10.34 -31.65
CA ASP A 137 72.63 9.33 -31.40
C ASP A 137 73.67 9.41 -32.54
#